data_AF-A0A3D0P159-F1
#
_entry.id   AF-A0A3D0P159-F1
#
_cell.length_a   1.000
_cell.length_b   1.000
_cell.length_c   1.000
_cell.angle_alpha   90.00
_cell.angle_beta   90.00
_cell.angle_gamma   90.00
#
_symmetry.space_group_name_H-M   'P 1'
#
loop_
_entity.id
_entity.type
_entity.pdbx_description
1 polymer ?
#
loop_
_entity_poly.entity_id
_entity_poly.type
_entity_poly.pdbx_seq_one_letter_code
_entity_poly.pdbx_strand_id
1 'polypeptide(L)'
;VRRFFGAWKKSDGRVPPTFRQPDPPETAMKTVKSPVAGTGELRMAARGTSRSSRDYPASLVAAKVVEARLKSASPSDKRDLVSVANNANILPGTFVIRFSDIGRPASSDSAAKTVEFNEIVPKALGHRISQAEFDAAKRLVLAERVLIDPMTLWLDTHTYDLRSVKAESDAFTAVSLADVQAFVDKLRGTPMVSLLLFTPNEENAEN
;
A
#
# COMPACT_ATOMS: atom_id res chain seq x y z
N VAL A 1 -12.27 -14.41 34.02
CA VAL A 1 -11.93 -13.07 33.48
C VAL A 1 -12.31 -11.94 34.44
N ARG A 2 -13.58 -11.80 34.89
CA ARG A 2 -13.99 -10.78 35.90
C ARG A 2 -13.16 -10.77 37.20
N ARG A 3 -12.79 -11.95 37.73
CA ARG A 3 -11.96 -12.06 38.95
C ARG A 3 -10.52 -11.52 38.81
N PHE A 4 -10.02 -11.40 37.58
CA PHE A 4 -8.64 -10.99 37.31
C PHE A 4 -8.55 -9.58 36.71
N PHE A 5 -9.59 -9.13 35.99
CA PHE A 5 -9.62 -7.83 35.32
C PHE A 5 -10.51 -6.78 36.01
N GLY A 6 -11.08 -7.09 37.19
CA GLY A 6 -11.87 -6.15 38.00
C GLY A 6 -13.03 -5.49 37.26
N ALA A 7 -13.52 -4.37 37.81
CA ALA A 7 -14.50 -3.49 37.18
C ALA A 7 -13.80 -2.47 36.26
N TRP A 8 -12.95 -2.93 35.34
CA TRP A 8 -12.36 -2.04 34.34
C TRP A 8 -13.48 -1.39 33.53
N LYS A 9 -13.48 -0.05 33.54
CA LYS A 9 -14.37 0.75 32.71
C LYS A 9 -13.95 0.46 31.28
N LYS A 10 -14.76 -0.33 30.57
CA LYS A 10 -14.47 -0.66 29.19
C LYS A 10 -14.31 0.64 28.41
N SER A 11 -13.18 0.83 27.75
CA SER A 11 -12.91 1.99 26.90
C SER A 11 -13.67 1.90 25.57
N ASP A 12 -14.90 1.35 25.58
CA ASP A 12 -15.77 1.10 24.42
C ASP A 12 -16.21 2.41 23.71
N GLY A 13 -15.50 3.52 23.96
CA GLY A 13 -15.52 4.70 23.13
C GLY A 13 -15.06 4.31 21.72
N ARG A 14 -16.03 3.95 20.89
CA ARG A 14 -15.93 4.05 19.43
C ARG A 14 -15.23 5.37 19.11
N VAL A 15 -14.35 5.35 18.10
CA VAL A 15 -13.64 6.52 17.54
C VAL A 15 -14.50 7.78 17.73
N PRO A 16 -13.98 8.84 18.41
CA PRO A 16 -14.80 9.97 18.84
C PRO A 16 -15.68 10.48 17.70
N PRO A 17 -16.93 10.92 17.95
CA PRO A 17 -17.82 11.44 16.90
C PRO A 17 -17.23 12.64 16.15
N THR A 18 -16.25 13.31 16.76
CA THR A 18 -15.48 14.42 16.21
C THR A 18 -14.31 13.99 15.33
N PHE A 19 -13.92 12.71 15.33
CA PHE A 19 -12.89 12.23 14.45
C PHE A 19 -13.37 12.38 13.00
N ARG A 20 -12.58 13.10 12.24
CA ARG A 20 -12.74 13.23 10.79
C ARG A 20 -11.46 12.70 10.18
N GLN A 21 -11.61 12.00 9.06
CA GLN A 21 -10.43 11.68 8.27
C GLN A 21 -9.81 12.99 7.79
N PRO A 22 -8.47 13.08 7.75
CA PRO A 22 -7.80 14.24 7.17
C PRO A 22 -8.30 14.48 5.74
N ASP A 23 -8.25 15.75 5.34
CA ASP A 23 -8.49 16.16 3.96
C ASP A 23 -7.55 15.40 3.00
N PRO A 24 -7.92 15.30 1.71
CA PRO A 24 -7.06 14.67 0.71
C PRO A 24 -5.65 15.26 0.73
N PRO A 25 -4.61 14.42 0.59
CA PRO A 25 -3.24 14.91 0.64
C PRO A 25 -2.92 15.77 -0.58
N GLU A 26 -1.98 16.68 -0.40
CA GLU A 26 -1.36 17.40 -1.50
C GLU A 26 -0.67 16.43 -2.46
N THR A 27 -0.90 16.58 -3.76
CA THR A 27 -0.42 15.67 -4.81
C THR A 27 0.93 16.09 -5.40
N ALA A 28 1.42 17.29 -5.07
CA ALA A 28 2.76 17.73 -5.45
C ALA A 28 3.82 16.83 -4.78
N MET A 29 4.87 16.48 -5.53
CA MET A 29 5.96 15.70 -4.98
C MET A 29 6.69 16.50 -3.91
N LYS A 30 6.92 15.86 -2.75
CA LYS A 30 7.68 16.44 -1.65
C LYS A 30 9.03 15.74 -1.53
N THR A 31 10.09 16.53 -1.43
CA THR A 31 11.44 16.01 -1.22
C THR A 31 11.80 16.10 0.25
N VAL A 32 12.32 15.01 0.82
CA VAL A 32 12.74 14.92 2.22
C VAL A 32 14.19 14.45 2.28
N LYS A 33 14.98 15.04 3.17
CA LYS A 33 16.37 14.60 3.39
C LYS A 33 16.37 13.20 4.01
N SER A 34 17.05 12.25 3.37
CA SER A 34 17.24 10.91 3.93
C SER A 34 18.20 11.00 5.13
N PRO A 35 17.92 10.30 6.24
CA PRO A 35 18.85 10.17 7.36
C PRO A 35 20.01 9.21 7.05
N VAL A 36 19.93 8.44 5.95
CA VAL A 36 20.94 7.44 5.58
C VAL A 36 21.64 7.86 4.30
N ALA A 37 22.94 8.13 4.40
CA ALA A 37 23.76 8.58 3.27
C ALA A 37 23.74 7.60 2.09
N GLY A 38 23.77 8.15 0.87
CA GLY A 38 23.84 7.36 -0.37
C GLY A 38 22.55 6.64 -0.76
N THR A 39 21.49 6.73 0.03
CA THR A 39 20.21 6.10 -0.27
C THR A 39 19.22 7.09 -0.90
N GLY A 40 18.48 6.60 -1.90
CA GLY A 40 17.33 7.27 -2.48
C GLY A 40 16.11 6.36 -2.42
N GLU A 41 14.96 6.90 -2.02
CA GLU A 41 13.70 6.15 -1.98
C GLU A 41 12.56 7.02 -2.53
N LEU A 42 11.73 6.45 -3.40
CA LEU A 42 10.48 7.06 -3.82
C LEU A 42 9.33 6.28 -3.19
N ARG A 43 8.46 7.00 -2.48
CA ARG A 43 7.21 6.46 -1.94
C ARG A 43 6.04 7.23 -2.50
N MET A 44 5.09 6.52 -3.09
CA MET A 44 3.79 7.08 -3.44
C MET A 44 2.73 6.42 -2.57
N ALA A 45 1.82 7.19 -2.01
CA ALA A 45 0.77 6.68 -1.15
C ALA A 45 -0.58 7.28 -1.51
N ALA A 46 -1.60 6.43 -1.58
CA ALA A 46 -2.99 6.82 -1.71
C ALA A 46 -3.78 6.35 -0.49
N ARG A 47 -4.98 6.88 -0.33
CA ARG A 47 -5.96 6.29 0.61
C ARG A 47 -6.27 4.86 0.16
N GLY A 48 -6.03 3.91 1.06
CA GLY A 48 -6.34 2.50 0.86
C GLY A 48 -7.76 2.16 1.31
N THR A 49 -7.98 0.87 1.61
CA THR A 49 -9.26 0.37 2.12
C THR A 49 -9.18 -0.03 3.59
N SER A 50 -10.32 -0.23 4.25
CA SER A 50 -10.37 -0.80 5.60
C SER A 50 -10.39 -2.33 5.55
N ARG A 51 -10.03 -2.99 6.65
CA ARG A 51 -10.05 -4.46 6.76
C ARG A 51 -11.46 -5.04 6.66
N SER A 52 -12.47 -4.31 7.12
CA SER A 52 -13.90 -4.69 7.05
C SER A 52 -14.56 -4.41 5.70
N SER A 53 -13.88 -3.70 4.80
CA SER A 53 -14.43 -3.35 3.49
C SER A 53 -14.56 -4.58 2.59
N ARG A 54 -15.62 -4.61 1.78
CA ARG A 54 -15.79 -5.60 0.70
C ARG A 54 -14.63 -5.55 -0.31
N ASP A 55 -14.02 -4.38 -0.49
CA ASP A 55 -12.91 -4.17 -1.42
C ASP A 55 -11.58 -4.74 -0.89
N TYR A 56 -11.50 -5.18 0.39
CA TYR A 56 -10.23 -5.58 1.00
C TYR A 56 -9.52 -6.74 0.27
N PRO A 57 -10.18 -7.88 -0.04
CA PRO A 57 -9.52 -8.93 -0.82
C PRO A 57 -9.04 -8.45 -2.19
N ALA A 58 -9.88 -7.67 -2.89
CA ALA A 58 -9.56 -7.11 -4.20
C ALA A 58 -8.36 -6.17 -4.14
N SER A 59 -8.23 -5.39 -3.06
CA SER A 59 -7.11 -4.46 -2.87
C SER A 59 -5.75 -5.15 -2.69
N LEU A 60 -5.72 -6.31 -2.02
CA LEU A 60 -4.48 -7.09 -1.87
C LEU A 60 -4.06 -7.72 -3.20
N VAL A 61 -5.03 -8.25 -3.96
CA VAL A 61 -4.75 -8.79 -5.30
C VAL A 61 -4.29 -7.67 -6.24
N ALA A 62 -4.95 -6.51 -6.21
CA ALA A 62 -4.54 -5.34 -6.97
C ALA A 62 -3.11 -4.91 -6.65
N ALA A 63 -2.72 -4.89 -5.37
CA ALA A 63 -1.34 -4.58 -4.97
C ALA A 63 -0.34 -5.51 -5.64
N LYS A 64 -0.58 -6.83 -5.66
CA LYS A 64 0.30 -7.80 -6.33
C LYS A 64 0.33 -7.65 -7.85
N VAL A 65 -0.80 -7.33 -8.49
CA VAL A 65 -0.84 -7.04 -9.94
C VAL A 65 0.01 -5.81 -10.26
N VAL A 66 -0.20 -4.72 -9.52
CA VAL A 66 0.54 -3.47 -9.73
C VAL A 66 2.03 -3.66 -9.44
N GLU A 67 2.38 -4.38 -8.38
CA GLU A 67 3.77 -4.74 -8.07
C GLU A 67 4.43 -5.48 -9.23
N ALA A 68 3.78 -6.53 -9.76
CA ALA A 68 4.30 -7.29 -10.88
C ALA A 68 4.54 -6.43 -12.12
N ARG A 69 3.59 -5.54 -12.46
CA ARG A 69 3.72 -4.60 -13.58
C ARG A 69 4.89 -3.64 -13.40
N LEU A 70 5.02 -3.07 -12.20
CA LEU A 70 6.12 -2.15 -11.89
C LEU A 70 7.47 -2.85 -11.90
N LYS A 71 7.55 -4.09 -11.41
CA LYS A 71 8.77 -4.93 -11.51
C LYS A 71 9.13 -5.22 -12.96
N SER A 72 8.15 -5.57 -13.80
CA SER A 72 8.40 -5.82 -15.22
C SER A 72 8.87 -4.57 -15.98
N ALA A 73 8.36 -3.39 -15.61
CA ALA A 73 8.78 -2.11 -16.17
C ALA A 73 10.12 -1.60 -15.62
N SER A 74 10.60 -2.14 -14.50
CA SER A 74 11.85 -1.72 -13.87
C SER A 74 13.06 -2.46 -14.45
N PRO A 75 14.25 -1.82 -14.43
CA PRO A 75 15.52 -2.48 -14.76
C PRO A 75 15.69 -3.78 -13.98
N SER A 76 16.31 -4.79 -14.61
CA SER A 76 16.43 -6.14 -14.04
C SER A 76 17.12 -6.18 -12.67
N ASP A 77 18.10 -5.30 -12.46
CA ASP A 77 18.87 -5.14 -11.22
C ASP A 77 18.09 -4.40 -10.11
N LYS A 78 16.96 -3.78 -10.44
CA LYS A 78 16.15 -2.99 -9.51
C LYS A 78 14.77 -3.58 -9.22
N ARG A 79 14.40 -4.71 -9.83
CA ARG A 79 13.07 -5.32 -9.67
C ARG A 79 12.73 -5.67 -8.23
N ASP A 80 13.68 -6.19 -7.47
CA ASP A 80 13.44 -6.60 -6.06
C ASP A 80 13.31 -5.39 -5.11
N LEU A 81 13.64 -4.19 -5.58
CA LEU A 81 13.53 -2.96 -4.82
C LEU A 81 12.17 -2.27 -4.98
N VAL A 82 11.32 -2.80 -5.85
CA VAL A 82 9.94 -2.36 -6.05
C VAL A 82 9.01 -3.18 -5.18
N SER A 83 8.15 -2.51 -4.42
CA SER A 83 7.10 -3.16 -3.63
C SER A 83 5.82 -2.34 -3.65
N VAL A 84 4.69 -3.04 -3.58
CA VAL A 84 3.37 -2.42 -3.48
C VAL A 84 2.59 -3.13 -2.39
N ALA A 85 1.97 -2.36 -1.49
CA ALA A 85 1.24 -2.90 -0.37
C ALA A 85 -0.04 -2.10 -0.10
N ASN A 86 -1.10 -2.79 0.31
CA ASN A 86 -2.25 -2.16 0.93
C ASN A 86 -2.26 -2.49 2.43
N ASN A 87 -1.94 -1.49 3.24
CA ASN A 87 -1.94 -1.59 4.70
C ASN A 87 -3.33 -1.18 5.20
N ALA A 88 -4.26 -2.13 5.28
CA ALA A 88 -5.62 -1.88 5.74
C ALA A 88 -5.72 -1.92 7.27
N ASN A 89 -6.51 -1.02 7.85
CA ASN A 89 -6.77 -0.95 9.29
C ASN A 89 -8.30 -0.98 9.57
N ILE A 90 -8.71 -0.76 10.81
CA ILE A 90 -10.14 -0.61 11.18
C ILE A 90 -10.79 0.55 10.41
N LEU A 91 -10.06 1.65 10.23
CA LEU A 91 -10.38 2.71 9.28
C LEU A 91 -9.60 2.48 7.97
N PRO A 92 -10.05 3.05 6.84
CA PRO A 92 -9.30 3.04 5.59
C PRO A 92 -7.82 3.38 5.82
N GLY A 93 -6.94 2.48 5.40
CA GLY A 93 -5.50 2.62 5.59
C GLY A 93 -4.82 3.23 4.35
N THR A 94 -3.68 2.65 3.95
CA THR A 94 -2.85 3.21 2.87
C THR A 94 -2.54 2.20 1.79
N PHE A 95 -2.68 2.61 0.53
CA PHE A 95 -2.09 1.89 -0.61
C PHE A 95 -0.76 2.54 -0.95
N VAL A 96 0.34 1.81 -0.82
CA VAL A 96 1.70 2.35 -0.92
C VAL A 96 2.45 1.65 -2.05
N ILE A 97 3.07 2.45 -2.91
CA ILE A 97 4.03 2.04 -3.92
C ILE A 97 5.40 2.53 -3.47
N ARG A 98 6.38 1.65 -3.45
CA ARG A 98 7.73 1.93 -2.98
C ARG A 98 8.76 1.50 -4.01
N PHE A 99 9.68 2.41 -4.33
CA PHE A 99 10.91 2.14 -5.06
C PHE A 99 12.09 2.42 -4.14
N SER A 100 12.81 1.37 -3.76
CA SER A 100 14.00 1.49 -2.92
C SER A 100 15.25 1.66 -3.78
N ASP A 101 16.26 2.31 -3.22
CA ASP A 101 17.58 2.48 -3.84
C ASP A 101 17.53 2.88 -5.33
N ILE A 102 16.80 3.96 -5.61
CA ILE A 102 16.70 4.57 -6.96
C ILE A 102 18.01 5.24 -7.43
N GLY A 103 19.09 5.06 -6.65
CA GLY A 103 20.42 5.62 -6.87
C GLY A 103 20.46 7.14 -6.68
N ARG A 104 21.66 7.66 -6.36
CA ARG A 104 21.92 9.10 -6.38
C ARG A 104 21.68 9.67 -7.80
N PRO A 105 20.97 10.79 -7.97
CA PRO A 105 21.02 11.51 -9.24
C PRO A 105 22.46 12.02 -9.40
N ALA A 106 23.10 11.68 -10.53
CA ALA A 106 24.52 11.97 -10.78
C ALA A 106 24.79 13.47 -11.02
N SER A 107 23.74 14.26 -11.23
CA SER A 107 23.72 15.71 -11.30
C SER A 107 22.44 16.20 -10.61
N SER A 108 22.27 17.52 -10.48
CA SER A 108 21.07 18.17 -9.95
C SER A 108 19.73 17.79 -10.62
N ASP A 109 19.73 16.92 -11.65
CA ASP A 109 18.54 16.40 -12.34
C ASP A 109 17.79 15.30 -11.56
N SER A 110 17.45 15.60 -10.31
CA SER A 110 16.37 14.90 -9.60
C SER A 110 15.04 14.91 -10.38
N ALA A 111 14.86 15.89 -11.28
CA ALA A 111 13.70 16.01 -12.15
C ALA A 111 13.58 14.87 -13.18
N ALA A 112 14.67 14.42 -13.81
CA ALA A 112 14.62 13.42 -14.89
C ALA A 112 14.16 12.03 -14.40
N LYS A 113 14.74 11.51 -13.30
CA LYS A 113 14.29 10.25 -12.69
C LYS A 113 12.86 10.34 -12.14
N THR A 114 12.51 11.50 -11.59
CA THR A 114 11.15 11.77 -11.10
C THR A 114 10.10 11.73 -12.22
N VAL A 115 10.45 12.25 -13.40
CA VAL A 115 9.58 12.21 -14.59
C VAL A 115 9.34 10.77 -15.04
N GLU A 116 10.35 9.90 -15.03
CA GLU A 116 10.16 8.48 -15.39
C GLU A 116 9.19 7.75 -14.45
N PHE A 117 9.31 7.91 -13.13
CA PHE A 117 8.40 7.26 -12.17
C PHE A 117 6.97 7.80 -12.26
N ASN A 118 6.81 9.11 -12.49
CA ASN A 118 5.52 9.74 -12.72
C ASN A 118 4.84 9.25 -14.00
N GLU A 119 5.56 8.64 -14.94
CA GLU A 119 4.96 7.98 -16.11
C GLU A 119 4.69 6.50 -15.90
N ILE A 120 5.62 5.78 -15.25
CA ILE A 120 5.53 4.32 -15.08
C ILE A 120 4.33 3.95 -14.19
N VAL A 121 4.11 4.68 -13.10
CA VAL A 121 3.04 4.37 -12.15
C VAL A 121 1.64 4.54 -12.76
N PRO A 122 1.30 5.67 -13.42
CA PRO A 122 0.01 5.78 -14.11
C PRO A 122 -0.19 4.75 -15.22
N LYS A 123 0.86 4.37 -15.95
CA LYS A 123 0.79 3.29 -16.97
C LYS A 123 0.47 1.95 -16.31
N ALA A 124 1.14 1.61 -15.21
CA ALA A 124 0.90 0.36 -14.47
C ALA A 124 -0.53 0.27 -13.91
N LEU A 125 -1.09 1.39 -13.45
CA LEU A 125 -2.48 1.48 -12.99
C LEU A 125 -3.48 1.58 -14.14
N GLY A 126 -3.09 2.12 -15.29
CA GLY A 126 -3.99 2.50 -16.38
C GLY A 126 -4.46 1.35 -17.27
N HIS A 127 -3.65 0.30 -17.43
CA HIS A 127 -4.00 -0.84 -18.28
C HIS A 127 -5.03 -1.75 -17.64
N ARG A 128 -5.94 -2.32 -18.47
CA ARG A 128 -6.86 -3.37 -18.04
C ARG A 128 -6.10 -4.58 -17.52
N ILE A 129 -6.60 -5.20 -16.46
CA ILE A 129 -5.99 -6.39 -15.86
C ILE A 129 -6.39 -7.60 -16.70
N SER A 130 -5.40 -8.34 -17.16
CA SER A 130 -5.61 -9.61 -17.86
C SER A 130 -5.96 -10.73 -16.88
N GLN A 131 -6.63 -11.77 -17.37
CA GLN A 131 -6.96 -12.95 -16.56
C GLN A 131 -5.70 -13.61 -15.97
N ALA A 132 -4.61 -13.69 -16.77
CA ALA A 132 -3.35 -14.28 -16.34
C ALA A 132 -2.68 -13.49 -15.20
N GLU A 133 -2.68 -12.15 -15.27
CA GLU A 133 -2.16 -11.30 -14.19
C GLU A 133 -2.97 -11.49 -12.90
N PHE A 134 -4.30 -11.53 -13.03
CA PHE A 134 -5.19 -11.74 -11.89
C PHE A 134 -4.99 -13.10 -11.24
N ASP A 135 -4.94 -14.19 -12.01
CA ASP A 135 -4.78 -15.54 -11.48
C ASP A 135 -3.42 -15.70 -10.76
N ALA A 136 -2.35 -15.15 -11.35
CA ALA A 136 -1.03 -15.14 -10.74
C ALA A 136 -1.00 -14.36 -9.42
N ALA A 137 -1.56 -13.16 -9.40
CA ALA A 137 -1.63 -12.31 -8.21
C ALA A 137 -2.51 -12.92 -7.11
N LYS A 138 -3.68 -13.45 -7.47
CA LYS A 138 -4.60 -14.11 -6.53
C LYS A 138 -3.94 -15.32 -5.87
N ARG A 139 -3.19 -16.13 -6.63
CA ARG A 139 -2.44 -17.26 -6.08
C ARG A 139 -1.41 -16.82 -5.04
N LEU A 140 -0.67 -15.73 -5.30
CA LEU A 140 0.30 -15.20 -4.34
C LEU A 140 -0.38 -14.72 -3.05
N VAL A 141 -1.48 -13.98 -3.16
CA VAL A 141 -2.24 -13.51 -2.00
C VAL A 141 -2.76 -14.69 -1.18
N LEU A 142 -3.35 -15.70 -1.82
CA LEU A 142 -3.85 -16.89 -1.12
C LEU A 142 -2.72 -17.67 -0.44
N ALA A 143 -1.55 -17.77 -1.07
CA ALA A 143 -0.37 -18.41 -0.48
C ALA A 143 0.12 -17.66 0.77
N GLU A 144 0.21 -16.32 0.71
CA GLU A 144 0.57 -15.49 1.87
C GLU A 144 -0.44 -15.62 3.01
N ARG A 145 -1.74 -15.74 2.70
CA ARG A 145 -2.78 -15.87 3.74
C ARG A 145 -2.69 -17.18 4.52
N VAL A 146 -2.26 -18.27 3.88
CA VAL A 146 -2.10 -19.58 4.55
C VAL A 146 -0.99 -19.52 5.62
N LEU A 147 -0.05 -18.59 5.51
CA LEU A 147 1.02 -18.41 6.48
C LEU A 147 0.59 -17.66 7.74
N ILE A 148 -0.60 -17.06 7.75
CA ILE A 148 -1.10 -16.29 8.91
C ILE A 148 -1.55 -17.27 9.99
N ASP A 149 -1.05 -17.05 11.20
CA ASP A 149 -1.41 -17.86 12.36
C ASP A 149 -2.93 -17.80 12.65
N PRO A 150 -3.58 -18.94 12.97
CA PRO A 150 -5.01 -18.98 13.26
C PRO A 150 -5.45 -18.06 14.42
N MET A 151 -4.60 -17.86 15.42
CA MET A 151 -4.90 -16.97 16.55
C MET A 151 -4.93 -15.51 16.11
N THR A 152 -4.01 -15.09 15.23
CA THR A 152 -4.02 -13.77 14.60
C THR A 152 -5.29 -13.57 13.79
N LEU A 153 -5.69 -14.56 12.97
CA LEU A 153 -6.95 -14.48 12.22
C LEU A 153 -8.16 -14.36 13.13
N TRP A 154 -8.19 -15.09 14.25
CA TRP A 154 -9.25 -14.98 15.24
C TRP A 154 -9.28 -13.60 15.90
N LEU A 155 -8.12 -13.05 16.31
CA LEU A 155 -8.02 -11.71 16.89
C LEU A 155 -8.44 -10.63 15.89
N ASP A 156 -8.10 -10.79 14.62
CA ASP A 156 -8.49 -9.88 13.54
C ASP A 156 -10.02 -9.76 13.43
N THR A 157 -10.77 -10.85 13.68
CA THR A 157 -12.25 -10.77 13.64
C THR A 157 -12.80 -9.80 14.67
N HIS A 158 -12.22 -9.77 15.86
CA HIS A 158 -12.61 -8.84 16.92
C HIS A 158 -12.04 -7.43 16.70
N THR A 159 -10.83 -7.33 16.15
CA THR A 159 -10.12 -6.06 15.95
C THR A 159 -10.74 -5.23 14.82
N TYR A 160 -11.14 -5.89 13.74
CA TYR A 160 -11.63 -5.24 12.52
C TYR A 160 -13.13 -5.39 12.30
N ASP A 161 -13.87 -5.89 13.31
CA ASP A 161 -15.33 -6.12 13.23
C ASP A 161 -15.70 -7.02 12.02
N LEU A 162 -14.94 -8.11 11.84
CA LEU A 162 -15.19 -9.07 10.76
C LEU A 162 -16.22 -10.09 11.21
N ARG A 163 -17.06 -10.54 10.27
CA ARG A 163 -18.13 -11.51 10.56
C ARG A 163 -17.62 -12.83 11.14
N SER A 164 -16.57 -13.39 10.55
CA SER A 164 -15.86 -14.59 11.02
C SER A 164 -14.61 -14.84 10.17
N VAL A 165 -13.68 -15.64 10.68
CA VAL A 165 -12.50 -16.10 9.92
C VAL A 165 -12.92 -16.82 8.64
N LYS A 166 -13.95 -17.68 8.73
CA LYS A 166 -14.47 -18.40 7.56
C LYS A 166 -15.05 -17.44 6.51
N ALA A 167 -15.90 -16.50 6.92
CA ALA A 167 -16.50 -15.53 5.99
C ALA A 167 -15.42 -14.69 5.28
N GLU A 168 -14.34 -14.35 5.99
CA GLU A 168 -13.21 -13.67 5.39
C GLU A 168 -12.48 -14.57 4.39
N SER A 169 -12.16 -15.81 4.75
CA SER A 169 -11.54 -16.78 3.83
C SER A 169 -12.37 -16.99 2.56
N ASP A 170 -13.69 -17.12 2.71
CA ASP A 170 -14.62 -17.30 1.59
C ASP A 170 -14.61 -16.05 0.68
N ALA A 171 -14.50 -14.84 1.24
CA ALA A 171 -14.39 -13.60 0.47
C ALA A 171 -13.10 -13.52 -0.37
N PHE A 172 -11.98 -14.03 0.15
CA PHE A 172 -10.73 -14.12 -0.60
C PHE A 172 -10.79 -15.13 -1.75
N THR A 173 -11.49 -16.25 -1.55
CA THR A 173 -11.71 -17.23 -2.62
C THR A 173 -12.66 -16.67 -3.68
N ALA A 174 -13.69 -15.93 -3.28
CA ALA A 174 -14.73 -15.39 -4.16
C ALA A 174 -14.31 -14.14 -4.96
N VAL A 175 -13.18 -13.49 -4.63
CA VAL A 175 -12.72 -12.29 -5.34
C VAL A 175 -12.61 -12.54 -6.84
N SER A 176 -13.19 -11.64 -7.65
CA SER A 176 -13.21 -11.72 -9.10
C SER A 176 -12.28 -10.71 -9.76
N LEU A 177 -11.94 -10.93 -11.04
CA LEU A 177 -11.19 -9.97 -11.85
C LEU A 177 -11.87 -8.59 -11.89
N ALA A 178 -13.21 -8.58 -11.99
CA ALA A 178 -14.00 -7.35 -12.04
C ALA A 178 -13.86 -6.53 -10.74
N ASP A 179 -13.86 -7.18 -9.57
CA ASP A 179 -13.66 -6.50 -8.28
C ASP A 179 -12.28 -5.85 -8.21
N VAL A 180 -11.24 -6.55 -8.66
CA VAL A 180 -9.85 -6.04 -8.69
C VAL A 180 -9.72 -4.87 -9.66
N GLN A 181 -10.30 -4.97 -10.85
CA GLN A 181 -10.30 -3.88 -11.82
C GLN A 181 -11.05 -2.65 -11.28
N ALA A 182 -12.21 -2.84 -10.65
CA ALA A 182 -12.97 -1.75 -10.05
C ALA A 182 -12.18 -1.05 -8.92
N PHE A 183 -11.43 -1.80 -8.12
CA PHE A 183 -10.54 -1.23 -7.11
C PHE A 183 -9.42 -0.39 -7.74
N VAL A 184 -8.78 -0.89 -8.80
CA VAL A 184 -7.73 -0.13 -9.51
C VAL A 184 -8.30 1.13 -10.17
N ASP A 185 -9.48 1.04 -10.79
CA ASP A 185 -10.15 2.20 -11.41
C ASP A 185 -10.48 3.27 -10.35
N LYS A 186 -10.92 2.86 -9.15
CA LYS A 186 -11.13 3.75 -8.00
C LYS A 186 -9.82 4.36 -7.48
N LEU A 187 -8.77 3.55 -7.40
CA LEU A 187 -7.44 4.00 -6.95
C LEU A 187 -6.87 5.08 -7.88
N ARG A 188 -7.06 4.96 -9.20
CA ARG A 188 -6.65 5.97 -10.18
C ARG A 188 -7.30 7.35 -9.97
N GLY A 189 -8.54 7.37 -9.47
CA GLY A 189 -9.24 8.61 -9.14
C GLY A 189 -8.89 9.17 -7.75
N THR A 190 -8.08 8.44 -6.97
CA THR A 190 -7.72 8.83 -5.60
C THR A 190 -6.45 9.67 -5.61
N PRO A 191 -6.43 10.84 -4.94
CA PRO A 191 -5.21 11.64 -4.79
C PRO A 191 -4.08 10.82 -4.17
N MET A 192 -2.91 10.84 -4.81
CA MET A 192 -1.69 10.19 -4.33
C MET A 192 -0.68 11.24 -3.90
N VAL A 193 -0.12 11.08 -2.71
CA VAL A 193 1.05 11.84 -2.28
C VAL A 193 2.32 11.14 -2.77
N SER A 194 3.28 11.91 -3.23
CA SER A 194 4.59 11.41 -3.67
C SER A 194 5.69 12.01 -2.81
N LEU A 195 6.55 11.16 -2.25
CA LEU A 195 7.66 11.52 -1.38
C LEU A 195 8.96 10.97 -1.96
N LEU A 196 9.88 11.87 -2.27
CA LEU A 196 11.24 11.55 -2.69
C LEU A 196 12.18 11.74 -1.49
N LEU A 197 12.73 10.65 -0.96
CA LEU A 197 13.73 10.69 0.09
C LEU A 197 15.11 10.60 -0.57
N PHE A 198 15.98 11.58 -0.31
CA PHE A 198 17.34 11.59 -0.84
C PHE A 198 18.32 12.28 0.11
N THR A 199 19.59 11.88 0.11
CA THR A 199 20.65 12.59 0.87
C THR A 199 21.35 13.61 -0.04
N PRO A 200 21.13 14.93 0.10
CA PRO A 200 21.87 15.93 -0.66
C PRO A 200 23.38 15.86 -0.32
N ASN A 201 24.24 16.23 -1.27
CA ASN A 201 25.69 16.30 -1.06
C ASN A 201 26.01 17.30 0.06
N GLU A 202 26.87 16.91 1.01
CA GLU A 202 27.46 17.82 2.00
C GLU A 202 28.54 18.75 1.38
N GLU A 203 28.83 18.60 0.08
CA GLU A 203 29.94 19.29 -0.60
C GLU A 203 29.68 20.77 -0.95
N ASN A 204 28.47 21.31 -0.71
CA ASN A 204 28.12 22.71 -0.99
C ASN A 204 27.61 23.49 0.23
N ALA A 205 27.88 23.02 1.46
CA ALA A 205 27.44 23.73 2.68
C ALA A 205 28.45 24.80 3.17
N GLU A 206 29.63 24.89 2.56
CA GLU A 206 30.64 25.89 2.88
C GLU A 206 31.20 26.50 1.59
N ASN A 207 30.61 27.62 1.16
CA ASN A 207 31.27 28.72 0.46
C ASN A 207 30.41 29.98 0.60
#